data_AF-A0A2A2ACZ7-F1
#
_entry.id   AF-A0A2A2ACZ7-F1
#
_cell.length_a   1.000
_cell.length_b   1.000
_cell.length_c   1.000
_cell.angle_alpha   90.00
_cell.angle_beta   90.00
_cell.angle_gamma   90.00
#
_symmetry.space_group_name_H-M   'P 1'
#
loop_
_entity.id
_entity.type
_entity.pdbx_description
1 polymer ?
#
loop_
_entity_poly.entity_id
_entity_poly.type
_entity_poly.pdbx_seq_one_letter_code
_entity_poly.pdbx_strand_id
1 'polypeptide(L)'
;MTDPASRSNFLARWWHSDVGYSFRHSPLAIVAALIALVCVFCSLFAGWVAPHNPLDVSTLELGDARLPPAWIEGGSTKYLLGTDDQGRDIFSALIYGARISLVVGISSVLLSLLLGVTLGLVAGFKGGWVDAVLMRISDVMLSFPAILIALLIAGVGRAVFPNAGDTLAFGVLVLSIALTGWVQYARTVRGSTLVERGKEYVQAARVTGVPSVRIMRKHVLPNVMGPVLVLATIQVATAIITEATLSFLGVGAPPTSPSLGTLIRVGNDFLFSGEWWITIFPGLMLVLIALSVNLLGDWLRDALNPRLR
;
A
#
# COMPACT_ATOMS: atom_id res chain seq x y z
N MET A 1 -0.69 -42.99 -23.53
CA MET A 1 -1.93 -42.19 -23.60
C MET A 1 -1.67 -40.89 -22.86
N THR A 2 -1.44 -39.81 -23.62
CA THR A 2 -1.13 -38.47 -23.12
C THR A 2 -2.43 -37.71 -22.90
N ASP A 3 -2.72 -37.35 -21.66
CA ASP A 3 -3.91 -36.59 -21.25
C ASP A 3 -3.87 -35.16 -21.84
N PRO A 4 -4.86 -34.72 -22.64
CA PRO A 4 -4.79 -33.46 -23.39
C PRO A 4 -5.14 -32.20 -22.56
N ALA A 5 -5.22 -32.26 -21.23
CA ALA A 5 -5.73 -31.16 -20.39
C ALA A 5 -4.70 -30.08 -19.98
N SER A 6 -3.53 -29.99 -20.60
CA SER A 6 -2.42 -29.14 -20.10
C SER A 6 -2.30 -27.74 -20.71
N ARG A 7 -3.34 -27.20 -21.37
CA ARG A 7 -3.38 -25.80 -21.84
C ARG A 7 -4.63 -25.04 -21.42
N SER A 8 -5.11 -25.23 -20.19
CA SER A 8 -6.08 -24.27 -19.63
C SER A 8 -5.36 -22.97 -19.24
N ASN A 9 -5.75 -21.87 -19.90
CA ASN A 9 -5.29 -20.52 -19.55
C ASN A 9 -5.41 -20.30 -18.03
N PHE A 10 -4.43 -19.63 -17.42
CA PHE A 10 -4.46 -19.28 -15.98
C PHE A 10 -5.80 -18.66 -15.56
N LEU A 11 -6.39 -17.84 -16.44
CA LEU A 11 -7.72 -17.25 -16.31
C LEU A 11 -8.85 -18.31 -16.21
N ALA A 12 -8.82 -19.36 -17.04
CA ALA A 12 -9.82 -20.43 -17.01
C ALA A 12 -9.69 -21.27 -15.72
N ARG A 13 -8.46 -21.52 -15.26
CA ARG A 13 -8.21 -22.22 -13.98
C ARG A 13 -8.68 -21.40 -12.78
N TRP A 14 -8.47 -20.09 -12.80
CA TRP A 14 -8.98 -19.19 -11.76
C TRP A 14 -10.51 -19.09 -11.80
N TRP A 15 -11.10 -19.02 -12.99
CA TRP A 15 -12.54 -18.92 -13.22
C TRP A 15 -13.34 -20.11 -12.68
N HIS A 16 -12.75 -21.31 -12.69
CA HIS A 16 -13.31 -22.54 -12.15
C HIS A 16 -12.83 -22.88 -10.73
N SER A 17 -11.98 -22.04 -10.13
CA SER A 17 -11.52 -22.24 -8.76
C SER A 17 -12.56 -21.74 -7.74
N ASP A 18 -12.54 -22.30 -6.54
CA ASP A 18 -13.40 -21.88 -5.41
C ASP A 18 -13.28 -20.36 -5.13
N VAL A 19 -12.11 -19.79 -5.41
CA VAL A 19 -11.83 -18.35 -5.30
C VAL A 19 -12.68 -17.57 -6.32
N GLY A 20 -12.73 -18.02 -7.58
CA GLY A 20 -13.55 -17.40 -8.62
C GLY A 20 -15.06 -17.52 -8.35
N TYR A 21 -15.50 -18.62 -7.73
CA TYR A 21 -16.89 -18.80 -7.29
C TYR A 21 -17.26 -17.85 -6.15
N SER A 22 -16.43 -17.79 -5.10
CA SER A 22 -16.62 -16.88 -3.96
C SER A 22 -16.68 -15.42 -4.40
N PHE A 23 -15.80 -15.00 -5.30
CA PHE A 23 -15.78 -13.62 -5.82
C PHE A 23 -17.11 -13.19 -6.45
N ARG A 24 -17.73 -14.06 -7.26
CA ARG A 24 -19.00 -13.74 -7.95
C ARG A 24 -20.20 -13.69 -7.02
N HIS A 25 -20.13 -14.34 -5.86
CA HIS A 25 -21.23 -14.39 -4.90
C HIS A 25 -21.09 -13.36 -3.78
N SER A 26 -20.04 -12.53 -3.80
CA SER A 26 -19.80 -11.46 -2.82
C SER A 26 -19.99 -10.08 -3.49
N PRO A 27 -21.17 -9.45 -3.41
CA PRO A 27 -21.43 -8.16 -4.06
C PRO A 27 -20.50 -7.04 -3.56
N LEU A 28 -20.14 -7.08 -2.27
CA LEU A 28 -19.15 -6.17 -1.68
C LEU A 28 -17.76 -6.32 -2.31
N ALA A 29 -17.33 -7.56 -2.59
CA ALA A 29 -16.04 -7.83 -3.23
C ALA A 29 -16.01 -7.32 -4.67
N ILE A 30 -17.12 -7.46 -5.40
CA ILE A 30 -17.25 -6.96 -6.79
C ILE A 30 -17.18 -5.43 -6.82
N VAL A 31 -17.92 -4.76 -5.94
CA VAL A 31 -17.89 -3.29 -5.86
C VAL A 31 -16.50 -2.78 -5.48
N ALA A 32 -15.89 -3.38 -4.46
CA ALA A 32 -14.53 -3.04 -4.04
C ALA A 32 -13.50 -3.29 -5.16
N ALA A 33 -13.62 -4.41 -5.88
CA ALA A 33 -12.79 -4.72 -7.04
C ALA A 33 -12.95 -3.70 -8.16
N LEU A 34 -14.19 -3.29 -8.46
CA LEU A 34 -14.48 -2.30 -9.48
C LEU A 34 -13.84 -0.95 -9.11
N ILE A 35 -14.04 -0.48 -7.87
CA ILE A 35 -13.47 0.80 -7.42
C ILE A 35 -11.94 0.75 -7.43
N ALA A 36 -11.34 -0.33 -6.92
CA ALA A 36 -9.89 -0.51 -6.96
C ALA A 36 -9.36 -0.55 -8.39
N LEU A 37 -10.05 -1.25 -9.30
CA LEU A 37 -9.69 -1.35 -10.71
C LEU A 37 -9.76 0.01 -11.40
N VAL A 38 -10.82 0.79 -11.14
CA VAL A 38 -10.95 2.16 -11.65
C VAL A 38 -9.83 3.05 -11.10
N CYS A 39 -9.54 2.99 -9.79
CA CYS A 39 -8.47 3.78 -9.19
C CYS A 39 -7.10 3.42 -9.76
N VAL A 40 -6.81 2.13 -9.93
CA VAL A 40 -5.57 1.63 -10.55
C VAL A 40 -5.50 2.03 -12.01
N PHE A 41 -6.59 1.93 -12.76
CA PHE A 41 -6.66 2.33 -14.16
C PHE A 41 -6.40 3.83 -14.31
N CYS A 42 -7.13 4.68 -13.59
CA CYS A 42 -6.93 6.13 -13.59
C CYS A 42 -5.51 6.50 -13.16
N SER A 43 -4.95 5.81 -12.18
CA SER A 43 -3.58 6.00 -11.71
C SER A 43 -2.53 5.66 -12.78
N LEU A 44 -2.67 4.52 -13.45
CA LEU A 44 -1.71 4.07 -14.49
C LEU A 44 -1.81 4.93 -15.75
N PHE A 45 -3.02 5.30 -16.15
CA PHE A 45 -3.31 6.12 -17.33
C PHE A 45 -3.51 7.60 -16.97
N ALA A 46 -2.94 8.06 -15.85
CA ALA A 46 -3.13 9.43 -15.36
C ALA A 46 -2.81 10.50 -16.41
N GLY A 47 -1.76 10.29 -17.21
CA GLY A 47 -1.38 11.22 -18.28
C GLY A 47 -2.36 11.29 -19.46
N TRP A 48 -3.31 10.34 -19.57
CA TRP A 48 -4.30 10.27 -20.65
C TRP A 48 -5.71 10.54 -20.14
N VAL A 49 -5.99 10.21 -18.88
CA VAL A 49 -7.31 10.36 -18.24
C VAL A 49 -7.47 11.74 -17.60
N ALA A 50 -6.39 12.35 -17.11
CA ALA A 50 -6.45 13.67 -16.49
C ALA A 50 -6.60 14.78 -17.56
N PRO A 51 -7.59 15.68 -17.42
CA PRO A 51 -7.75 16.83 -18.33
C PRO A 51 -6.55 17.78 -18.34
N HIS A 52 -5.87 17.93 -17.20
CA HIS A 52 -4.73 18.82 -17.02
C HIS A 52 -3.56 18.07 -16.40
N ASN A 53 -2.33 18.56 -16.60
CA ASN A 53 -1.15 18.00 -15.94
C ASN A 53 -0.84 18.79 -14.66
N PRO A 54 -1.17 18.27 -13.47
CA PRO A 54 -0.97 18.98 -12.20
C PRO A 54 0.49 19.05 -11.75
N LEU A 55 1.40 18.34 -12.44
CA LEU A 55 2.83 18.36 -12.17
C LEU A 55 3.56 19.49 -12.91
N ASP A 56 2.94 20.09 -13.92
CA ASP A 56 3.53 21.17 -14.70
C ASP A 56 3.13 22.54 -14.12
N VAL A 57 3.96 23.03 -13.19
CA VAL A 57 3.77 24.31 -12.51
C VAL A 57 3.72 25.49 -13.49
N SER A 58 4.30 25.36 -14.69
CA SER A 58 4.30 26.44 -15.70
C SER A 58 2.95 26.64 -16.37
N THR A 59 2.08 25.63 -16.32
CA THR A 59 0.71 25.67 -16.89
C THR A 59 -0.33 26.13 -15.88
N LEU A 60 0.08 26.38 -14.63
CA LEU A 60 -0.81 26.83 -13.56
C LEU A 60 -1.04 28.33 -13.65
N GLU A 61 -2.30 28.73 -13.80
CA GLU A 61 -2.71 30.13 -13.83
C GLU A 61 -3.17 30.54 -12.42
N LEU A 62 -2.38 31.36 -11.71
CA LEU A 62 -2.75 31.85 -10.37
C LEU A 62 -4.06 32.67 -10.37
N GLY A 63 -4.45 33.23 -11.52
CA GLY A 63 -5.75 33.91 -11.68
C GLY A 63 -6.95 32.98 -11.57
N ASP A 64 -6.75 31.67 -11.81
CA ASP A 64 -7.74 30.62 -11.66
C ASP A 64 -7.66 29.96 -10.27
N ALA A 65 -6.95 30.54 -9.30
CA ALA A 65 -6.84 29.98 -7.96
C ALA A 65 -8.19 29.98 -7.24
N ARG A 66 -8.49 28.88 -6.54
CA ARG A 66 -9.64 28.73 -5.64
C ARG A 66 -11.00 28.93 -6.32
N LEU A 67 -11.09 28.55 -7.59
CA LEU A 67 -12.35 28.51 -8.31
C LEU A 67 -13.23 27.41 -7.71
N PRO A 68 -14.50 27.72 -7.40
CA PRO A 68 -15.41 26.70 -6.92
C PRO A 68 -15.74 25.69 -8.04
N PRO A 69 -16.26 24.51 -7.68
CA PRO A 69 -16.72 23.52 -8.64
C PRO A 69 -17.69 24.10 -9.66
N ALA A 70 -17.69 23.54 -10.87
CA ALA A 70 -18.45 24.06 -12.01
C ALA A 70 -19.97 24.20 -11.77
N TRP A 71 -20.52 23.49 -10.77
CA TRP A 71 -21.94 23.54 -10.39
C TRP A 71 -22.27 24.56 -9.30
N ILE A 72 -21.29 25.31 -8.80
CA ILE A 72 -21.46 26.38 -7.81
C ILE A 72 -21.31 27.72 -8.53
N GLU A 73 -22.01 28.75 -8.04
CA GLU A 73 -21.89 30.11 -8.54
C GLU A 73 -20.43 30.60 -8.49
N GLY A 74 -19.93 31.15 -9.60
CA GLY A 74 -18.53 31.53 -9.77
C GLY A 74 -17.60 30.40 -10.24
N GLY A 75 -18.12 29.19 -10.46
CA GLY A 75 -17.36 28.05 -10.97
C GLY A 75 -17.13 28.09 -12.48
N SER A 76 -16.10 27.38 -12.94
CA SER A 76 -15.74 27.28 -14.36
C SER A 76 -15.89 25.86 -14.87
N THR A 77 -16.47 25.68 -16.05
CA THR A 77 -16.54 24.36 -16.72
C THR A 77 -15.17 23.81 -17.13
N LYS A 78 -14.13 24.66 -17.14
CA LYS A 78 -12.72 24.26 -17.31
C LYS A 78 -12.26 23.35 -16.16
N TYR A 79 -12.76 23.56 -14.95
CA TYR A 79 -12.35 22.83 -13.75
C TYR A 79 -13.57 22.21 -13.06
N LEU A 80 -13.89 20.96 -13.42
CA LEU A 80 -15.12 20.29 -12.99
C LEU A 80 -15.28 20.29 -11.45
N LEU A 81 -14.20 19.93 -10.73
CA LEU A 81 -14.19 19.87 -9.26
C LEU A 81 -13.63 21.15 -8.61
N GLY A 82 -13.40 22.20 -9.39
CA GLY A 82 -12.74 23.43 -8.95
C GLY A 82 -11.21 23.32 -8.96
N THR A 83 -10.57 24.37 -8.45
CA THR A 83 -9.11 24.49 -8.37
C THR A 83 -8.62 24.66 -6.94
N ASP A 84 -7.33 24.39 -6.72
CA ASP A 84 -6.65 24.64 -5.45
C ASP A 84 -6.08 26.06 -5.33
N ASP A 85 -5.27 26.28 -4.29
CA ASP A 85 -4.61 27.55 -3.96
C ASP A 85 -3.67 28.09 -5.04
N GLN A 86 -3.22 27.24 -5.96
CA GLN A 86 -2.31 27.55 -7.06
C GLN A 86 -3.00 27.54 -8.43
N GLY A 87 -4.33 27.34 -8.49
CA GLY A 87 -5.07 27.24 -9.75
C GLY A 87 -4.97 25.86 -10.42
N ARG A 88 -4.51 24.84 -9.69
CA ARG A 88 -4.41 23.47 -10.20
C ARG A 88 -5.78 22.79 -10.14
N ASP A 89 -6.14 22.13 -11.25
CA ASP A 89 -7.37 21.34 -11.37
C ASP A 89 -7.40 20.20 -10.33
N ILE A 90 -8.39 20.24 -9.44
CA ILE A 90 -8.53 19.25 -8.36
C ILE A 90 -8.80 17.87 -8.94
N PHE A 91 -9.59 17.75 -10.02
CA PHE A 91 -9.89 16.44 -10.59
C PHE A 91 -8.63 15.74 -11.10
N SER A 92 -7.81 16.46 -11.88
CA SER A 92 -6.50 15.98 -12.31
C SER A 92 -5.58 15.69 -11.12
N ALA A 93 -5.56 16.55 -10.10
CA ALA A 93 -4.76 16.35 -8.90
C ALA A 93 -5.16 15.08 -8.12
N LEU A 94 -6.45 14.72 -8.06
CA LEU A 94 -6.92 13.48 -7.44
C LEU A 94 -6.38 12.24 -8.16
N ILE A 95 -6.37 12.25 -9.49
CA ILE A 95 -5.89 11.12 -10.29
C ILE A 95 -4.39 10.92 -10.08
N TYR A 96 -3.60 12.00 -10.15
CA TYR A 96 -2.16 11.94 -9.90
C TYR A 96 -1.84 11.63 -8.44
N GLY A 97 -2.62 12.12 -7.49
CA GLY A 97 -2.47 11.81 -6.07
C GLY A 97 -2.79 10.37 -5.74
N ALA A 98 -3.84 9.81 -6.32
CA ALA A 98 -4.12 8.38 -6.22
C ALA A 98 -2.94 7.55 -6.75
N ARG A 99 -2.29 7.97 -7.85
CA ARG A 99 -1.10 7.31 -8.38
C ARG A 99 0.05 7.31 -7.40
N ILE A 100 0.40 8.47 -6.86
CA ILE A 100 1.50 8.59 -5.91
C ILE A 100 1.22 7.75 -4.66
N SER A 101 0.04 7.89 -4.06
CA SER A 101 -0.32 7.15 -2.85
C SER A 101 -0.34 5.63 -3.08
N LEU A 102 -0.84 5.15 -4.22
CA LEU A 102 -0.81 3.71 -4.57
C LEU A 102 0.61 3.20 -4.78
N VAL A 103 1.45 3.92 -5.53
CA VAL A 103 2.84 3.50 -5.79
C VAL A 103 3.63 3.45 -4.49
N VAL A 104 3.55 4.48 -3.65
CA VAL A 104 4.25 4.53 -2.37
C VAL A 104 3.71 3.45 -1.43
N GLY A 105 2.38 3.30 -1.31
CA GLY A 105 1.76 2.28 -0.45
C GLY A 105 2.17 0.86 -0.82
N ILE A 106 2.04 0.50 -2.10
CA ILE A 106 2.41 -0.84 -2.61
C ILE A 106 3.91 -1.09 -2.46
N SER A 107 4.75 -0.13 -2.84
CA SER A 107 6.22 -0.28 -2.74
C SER A 107 6.66 -0.46 -1.28
N SER A 108 6.06 0.27 -0.35
CA SER A 108 6.33 0.17 1.09
C SER A 108 5.95 -1.20 1.64
N VAL A 109 4.81 -1.75 1.20
CA VAL A 109 4.38 -3.10 1.59
C VAL A 109 5.31 -4.16 1.03
N LEU A 110 5.68 -4.07 -0.25
CA LEU A 110 6.61 -5.02 -0.86
C LEU A 110 7.96 -5.05 -0.15
N LEU A 111 8.49 -3.88 0.21
CA LEU A 111 9.74 -3.77 0.95
C LEU A 111 9.59 -4.29 2.39
N SER A 112 8.50 -3.94 3.08
CA SER A 112 8.17 -4.46 4.42
C SER A 112 8.08 -5.98 4.43
N LEU A 113 7.41 -6.54 3.42
CA LEU A 113 7.21 -7.97 3.25
C LEU A 113 8.55 -8.65 3.00
N LEU A 114 9.39 -8.11 2.11
CA LEU A 114 10.72 -8.66 1.85
C LEU A 114 11.57 -8.70 3.12
N LEU A 115 11.65 -7.59 3.85
CA LEU A 115 12.41 -7.49 5.10
C LEU A 115 11.81 -8.39 6.20
N GLY A 116 10.51 -8.32 6.41
CA GLY A 116 9.85 -9.07 7.46
C GLY A 116 9.84 -10.57 7.22
N VAL A 117 9.60 -11.02 5.99
CA VAL A 117 9.64 -12.45 5.62
C VAL A 117 11.05 -13.00 5.78
N THR A 118 12.07 -12.28 5.31
CA THR A 118 13.46 -12.75 5.43
C THR A 118 13.89 -12.83 6.89
N LEU A 119 13.68 -11.78 7.68
CA LEU A 119 14.04 -11.75 9.11
C LEU A 119 13.21 -12.73 9.94
N GLY A 120 11.90 -12.82 9.69
CA GLY A 120 11.00 -13.75 10.38
C GLY A 120 11.31 -15.21 10.11
N LEU A 121 11.66 -15.55 8.86
CA LEU A 121 12.06 -16.91 8.47
C LEU A 121 13.40 -17.28 9.12
N VAL A 122 14.36 -16.35 9.17
CA VAL A 122 15.66 -16.56 9.82
C VAL A 122 15.48 -16.75 11.33
N ALA A 123 14.72 -15.87 11.99
CA ALA A 123 14.39 -15.95 13.42
C ALA A 123 13.70 -17.29 13.74
N GLY A 124 12.63 -17.60 12.99
CA GLY A 124 11.84 -18.80 13.20
C GLY A 124 12.57 -20.10 12.88
N PHE A 125 13.49 -20.14 11.92
CA PHE A 125 14.18 -21.38 11.52
C PHE A 125 15.47 -21.64 12.30
N LYS A 126 16.30 -20.61 12.52
CA LYS A 126 17.55 -20.76 13.30
C LYS A 126 17.26 -20.86 14.79
N GLY A 127 16.29 -20.09 15.30
CA GLY A 127 16.03 -20.01 16.74
C GLY A 127 17.20 -19.42 17.54
N GLY A 128 17.15 -19.58 18.86
CA GLY A 128 18.23 -19.18 19.78
C GLY A 128 18.43 -17.67 19.87
N TRP A 129 19.69 -17.22 19.90
CA TRP A 129 20.02 -15.80 20.09
C TRP A 129 19.54 -14.91 18.94
N VAL A 130 19.62 -15.37 17.69
CA VAL A 130 19.16 -14.59 16.52
C VAL A 130 17.67 -14.28 16.63
N ASP A 131 16.89 -15.26 17.08
CA ASP A 131 15.47 -15.08 17.34
C ASP A 131 15.23 -14.06 18.46
N ALA A 132 15.92 -14.22 19.59
CA ALA A 132 15.79 -13.32 20.73
C ALA A 132 16.11 -11.86 20.37
N VAL A 133 17.18 -11.59 19.60
CA VAL A 133 17.55 -10.23 19.19
C VAL A 133 16.52 -9.64 18.23
N LEU A 134 16.14 -10.38 17.19
CA LEU A 134 15.19 -9.86 16.19
C LEU A 134 13.82 -9.60 16.81
N MET A 135 13.36 -10.46 17.71
CA MET A 135 12.11 -10.25 18.44
C MET A 135 12.24 -9.10 19.44
N ARG A 136 13.39 -8.92 20.10
CA ARG A 136 13.58 -7.79 21.01
C ARG A 136 13.55 -6.44 20.27
N ILE A 137 14.23 -6.34 19.12
CA ILE A 137 14.15 -5.15 18.25
C ILE A 137 12.70 -4.90 17.83
N SER A 138 12.00 -5.96 17.42
CA SER A 138 10.59 -5.91 17.03
C SER A 138 9.68 -5.42 18.18
N ASP A 139 9.94 -5.84 19.41
CA ASP A 139 9.16 -5.44 20.59
C ASP A 139 9.42 -3.99 20.98
N VAL A 140 10.66 -3.52 20.86
CA VAL A 140 11.00 -2.11 21.04
C VAL A 140 10.26 -1.26 20.01
N MET A 141 10.24 -1.65 18.73
CA MET A 141 9.50 -0.89 17.72
C MET A 141 7.99 -0.85 17.98
N LEU A 142 7.38 -1.96 18.42
CA LEU A 142 5.94 -1.96 18.72
C LEU A 142 5.56 -1.24 20.02
N SER A 143 6.51 -0.93 20.90
CA SER A 143 6.25 -0.13 22.10
C SER A 143 5.95 1.34 21.78
N PHE A 144 6.34 1.81 20.60
CA PHE A 144 6.02 3.16 20.14
C PHE A 144 4.85 3.12 19.14
N PRO A 145 4.03 4.18 19.10
CA PRO A 145 3.09 4.38 18.01
C PRO A 145 3.81 4.34 16.65
N ALA A 146 3.33 3.49 15.74
CA ALA A 146 3.94 3.27 14.42
C ALA A 146 4.14 4.59 13.64
N ILE A 147 3.17 5.51 13.75
CA ILE A 147 3.25 6.81 13.11
C ILE A 147 4.41 7.68 13.61
N LEU A 148 4.74 7.61 14.91
CA LEU A 148 5.85 8.38 15.48
C LEU A 148 7.20 7.86 14.97
N ILE A 149 7.34 6.54 14.85
CA ILE A 149 8.52 5.93 14.23
C ILE A 149 8.63 6.36 12.77
N ALA A 150 7.55 6.27 12.01
CA ALA A 150 7.55 6.62 10.60
C ALA A 150 7.89 8.10 10.39
N LEU A 151 7.36 8.99 11.23
CA LEU A 151 7.71 10.42 11.28
C LEU A 151 9.19 10.63 11.60
N LEU A 152 9.72 9.93 12.62
CA LEU A 152 11.11 10.03 13.01
C LEU A 152 12.04 9.61 11.87
N ILE A 153 11.78 8.47 11.23
CA ILE A 153 12.60 7.98 10.11
C ILE A 153 12.50 8.93 8.91
N ALA A 154 11.30 9.44 8.59
CA ALA A 154 11.10 10.38 7.49
C ALA A 154 11.81 11.72 7.75
N GLY A 155 11.67 12.26 8.97
CA GLY A 155 12.31 13.50 9.39
C GLY A 155 13.83 13.41 9.41
N VAL A 156 14.38 12.33 9.98
CA VAL A 156 15.83 12.06 9.96
C VAL A 156 16.32 11.88 8.53
N GLY A 157 15.58 11.15 7.69
CA GLY A 157 15.92 10.96 6.28
C GLY A 157 16.02 12.29 5.53
N ARG A 158 15.08 13.22 5.75
CA ARG A 158 15.18 14.57 5.18
C ARG A 158 16.32 15.39 5.76
N ALA A 159 16.59 15.29 7.06
CA ALA A 159 17.69 16.02 7.69
C ALA A 159 19.07 15.57 7.19
N VAL A 160 19.23 14.27 6.91
CA VAL A 160 20.46 13.69 6.36
C VAL A 160 20.61 14.02 4.87
N PHE A 161 19.50 14.10 4.13
CA PHE A 161 19.48 14.43 2.71
C PHE A 161 18.67 15.71 2.42
N PRO A 162 19.13 16.90 2.87
CA PRO A 162 18.37 18.14 2.78
C PRO A 162 18.13 18.63 1.34
N ASN A 163 19.05 18.29 0.42
CA ASN A 163 18.95 18.59 -1.02
C ASN A 163 18.51 17.38 -1.85
N ALA A 164 17.87 16.40 -1.21
CA ALA A 164 17.29 15.26 -1.92
C ALA A 164 16.31 15.76 -2.97
N GLY A 165 16.55 15.44 -4.25
CA GLY A 165 15.54 15.63 -5.29
C GLY A 165 14.27 14.83 -4.97
N ASP A 166 13.16 15.20 -5.63
CA ASP A 166 11.83 14.62 -5.39
C ASP A 166 11.84 13.07 -5.37
N THR A 167 12.66 12.43 -6.20
CA THR A 167 12.82 10.97 -6.26
C THR A 167 13.36 10.36 -4.97
N LEU A 168 14.33 11.00 -4.33
CA LEU A 168 14.91 10.54 -3.06
C LEU A 168 13.93 10.76 -1.91
N ALA A 169 13.12 11.83 -1.94
CA ALA A 169 12.08 12.06 -0.94
C ALA A 169 11.03 10.94 -0.93
N PHE A 170 10.59 10.47 -2.11
CA PHE A 170 9.72 9.29 -2.21
C PHE A 170 10.41 8.02 -1.69
N GLY A 171 11.69 7.83 -1.97
CA GLY A 171 12.47 6.70 -1.45
C GLY A 171 12.55 6.69 0.08
N VAL A 172 12.80 7.84 0.69
CA VAL A 172 12.80 8.01 2.16
C VAL A 172 11.42 7.70 2.72
N LEU A 173 10.34 8.21 2.11
CA LEU A 173 8.98 7.94 2.55
C LEU A 173 8.63 6.45 2.51
N VAL A 174 8.96 5.77 1.40
CA VAL A 174 8.80 4.32 1.25
C VAL A 174 9.59 3.56 2.31
N LEU A 175 10.84 3.97 2.55
CA LEU A 175 11.69 3.35 3.55
C LEU A 175 11.13 3.54 4.97
N SER A 176 10.63 4.72 5.31
CA SER A 176 10.04 5.02 6.62
C SER A 176 8.82 4.15 6.92
N ILE A 177 7.91 4.03 5.95
CA ILE A 177 6.75 3.16 6.08
C ILE A 177 7.20 1.69 6.14
N ALA A 178 8.16 1.29 5.30
CA ALA A 178 8.61 -0.09 5.23
C ALA A 178 9.33 -0.58 6.49
N LEU A 179 10.22 0.24 7.03
CA LEU A 179 10.94 0.00 8.29
C LEU A 179 10.03 0.03 9.51
N THR A 180 8.83 0.58 9.40
CA THR A 180 7.82 0.50 10.45
C THR A 180 6.98 -0.78 10.29
N GLY A 181 6.65 -1.16 9.07
CA GLY A 181 5.75 -2.28 8.76
C GLY A 181 6.35 -3.68 8.85
N TRP A 182 7.67 -3.86 8.67
CA TRP A 182 8.31 -5.18 8.60
C TRP A 182 8.08 -6.05 9.85
N VAL A 183 7.88 -5.45 11.02
CA VAL A 183 7.72 -6.14 12.30
C VAL A 183 6.51 -7.08 12.31
N GLN A 184 5.38 -6.64 11.73
CA GLN A 184 4.17 -7.46 11.68
C GLN A 184 4.38 -8.71 10.81
N TYR A 185 5.03 -8.54 9.66
CA TYR A 185 5.40 -9.65 8.78
C TYR A 185 6.41 -10.59 9.45
N ALA A 186 7.43 -10.06 10.12
CA ALA A 186 8.44 -10.85 10.81
C ALA A 186 7.84 -11.76 11.89
N ARG A 187 6.93 -11.24 12.71
CA ARG A 187 6.24 -12.04 13.74
C ARG A 187 5.36 -13.12 13.15
N THR A 188 4.58 -12.76 12.13
CA THR A 188 3.67 -13.69 11.45
C THR A 188 4.45 -14.85 10.84
N VAL A 189 5.50 -14.52 10.07
CA VAL A 189 6.36 -15.52 9.43
C VAL A 189 7.12 -16.34 10.46
N ARG A 190 7.63 -15.73 11.53
CA ARG A 190 8.27 -16.46 12.63
C ARG A 190 7.32 -17.48 13.23
N GLY A 191 6.09 -17.08 13.57
CA GLY A 191 5.08 -17.97 14.16
C GLY A 191 4.77 -19.16 13.25
N SER A 192 4.48 -18.90 11.98
CA SER A 192 4.24 -19.97 11.00
C SER A 192 5.47 -20.85 10.77
N THR A 193 6.67 -20.27 10.75
CA THR A 193 7.93 -21.00 10.58
C THR A 193 8.21 -21.93 11.75
N LEU A 194 7.90 -21.53 12.99
CA LEU A 194 8.06 -22.37 14.18
C LEU A 194 7.19 -23.62 14.13
N VAL A 195 5.99 -23.52 13.56
CA VAL A 195 5.11 -24.67 13.33
C VAL A 195 5.64 -25.52 12.17
N GLU A 196 5.98 -24.89 11.05
CA GLU A 196 6.37 -25.60 9.84
C GLU A 196 7.69 -26.37 10.00
N ARG A 197 8.66 -25.81 10.73
CA ARG A 197 9.93 -26.49 11.01
C ARG A 197 9.79 -27.76 11.84
N GLY A 198 8.67 -27.92 12.54
CA GLY A 198 8.37 -29.09 13.37
C GLY A 198 7.82 -30.28 12.59
N LYS A 199 7.41 -30.10 11.34
CA LYS A 199 6.76 -31.15 10.55
C LYS A 199 7.74 -32.22 10.04
N GLU A 200 7.24 -33.45 9.92
CA GLU A 200 8.01 -34.65 9.57
C GLU A 200 8.83 -34.48 8.28
N TYR A 201 8.25 -33.88 7.24
CA TYR A 201 8.95 -33.69 5.96
C TYR A 201 10.15 -32.73 6.07
N VAL A 202 10.10 -31.75 6.99
CA VAL A 202 11.24 -30.85 7.26
C VAL A 202 12.31 -31.56 8.07
N GLN A 203 11.90 -32.40 9.03
CA GLN A 203 12.82 -33.22 9.82
C GLN A 203 13.53 -34.25 8.93
N ALA A 204 12.80 -34.93 8.05
CA ALA A 204 13.35 -35.87 7.07
C ALA A 204 14.39 -35.19 6.18
N ALA A 205 14.08 -34.02 5.60
CA ALA A 205 15.03 -33.25 4.79
C ALA A 205 16.31 -32.89 5.57
N ARG A 206 16.20 -32.60 6.88
CA ARG A 206 17.35 -32.30 7.74
C ARG A 206 18.21 -33.54 7.98
N VAL A 207 17.60 -34.70 8.23
CA VAL A 207 18.31 -35.98 8.42
C VAL A 207 19.03 -36.42 7.15
N THR A 208 18.45 -36.16 5.96
CA THR A 208 19.10 -36.41 4.67
C THR A 208 20.26 -35.45 4.36
N GLY A 209 20.57 -34.49 5.23
CA GLY A 209 21.69 -33.56 5.05
C GLY A 209 21.42 -32.41 4.10
N VAL A 210 20.15 -32.09 3.81
CA VAL A 210 19.81 -30.93 2.96
C VAL A 210 20.22 -29.64 3.69
N PRO A 211 20.92 -28.70 3.03
CA PRO A 211 21.37 -27.48 3.69
C PRO A 211 20.20 -26.61 4.16
N SER A 212 20.32 -26.04 5.36
CA SER A 212 19.28 -25.22 6.04
C SER A 212 18.67 -24.15 5.14
N VAL A 213 19.47 -23.42 4.35
CA VAL A 213 18.98 -22.36 3.44
C VAL A 213 18.08 -22.94 2.35
N ARG A 214 18.39 -24.14 1.84
CA ARG A 214 17.58 -24.83 0.83
C ARG A 214 16.26 -25.34 1.45
N ILE A 215 16.30 -25.83 2.68
CA ILE A 215 15.09 -26.19 3.44
C ILE A 215 14.20 -24.95 3.63
N MET A 216 14.76 -23.85 4.13
CA MET A 216 14.05 -22.59 4.33
C MET A 216 13.37 -22.10 3.04
N ARG A 217 14.09 -22.02 1.92
CA ARG A 217 13.56 -21.44 0.67
C ARG A 217 12.61 -22.36 -0.08
N LYS A 218 12.85 -23.67 -0.12
CA LYS A 218 12.05 -24.61 -0.93
C LYS A 218 10.94 -25.32 -0.16
N HIS A 219 11.09 -25.48 1.15
CA HIS A 219 10.17 -26.29 1.96
C HIS A 219 9.36 -25.41 2.91
N VAL A 220 10.00 -24.47 3.62
CA VAL A 220 9.29 -23.66 4.63
C VAL A 220 8.62 -22.44 4.02
N LEU A 221 9.37 -21.64 3.25
CA LEU A 221 8.89 -20.37 2.70
C LEU A 221 7.56 -20.53 1.93
N PRO A 222 7.40 -21.46 0.98
CA PRO A 222 6.14 -21.60 0.24
C PRO A 222 4.94 -21.91 1.15
N ASN A 223 5.15 -22.65 2.24
CA ASN A 223 4.09 -23.05 3.17
C ASN A 223 3.71 -21.94 4.16
N VAL A 224 4.58 -20.95 4.38
CA VAL A 224 4.27 -19.79 5.25
C VAL A 224 3.76 -18.58 4.47
N MET A 225 3.73 -18.62 3.13
CA MET A 225 3.27 -17.49 2.30
C MET A 225 1.76 -17.24 2.40
N GLY A 226 0.93 -18.24 2.72
CA GLY A 226 -0.53 -18.08 2.79
C GLY A 226 -0.96 -16.94 3.71
N PRO A 227 -0.63 -16.99 5.02
CA PRO A 227 -0.90 -15.90 5.96
C PRO A 227 -0.23 -14.57 5.58
N VAL A 228 0.96 -14.62 4.96
CA VAL A 228 1.71 -13.42 4.55
C VAL A 228 0.98 -12.67 3.44
N LEU A 229 0.43 -13.37 2.45
CA LEU A 229 -0.30 -12.76 1.34
C LEU A 229 -1.59 -12.08 1.81
N VAL A 230 -2.30 -12.71 2.76
CA VAL A 230 -3.48 -12.12 3.40
C VAL A 230 -3.11 -10.87 4.21
N LEU A 231 -2.03 -10.94 4.98
CA LEU A 231 -1.56 -9.78 5.74
C LEU A 231 -1.10 -8.66 4.80
N ALA A 232 -0.48 -9.00 3.66
CA ALA A 232 -0.01 -8.03 2.68
C ALA A 232 -1.14 -7.17 2.15
N THR A 233 -2.29 -7.75 1.81
CA THR A 233 -3.41 -6.98 1.25
C THR A 233 -3.99 -5.98 2.23
N ILE A 234 -4.18 -6.37 3.49
CA ILE A 234 -4.68 -5.48 4.55
C ILE A 234 -3.68 -4.32 4.78
N GLN A 235 -2.39 -4.64 4.78
CA GLN A 235 -1.35 -3.66 5.03
C GLN A 235 -1.16 -2.64 3.90
N VAL A 236 -1.63 -2.91 2.67
CA VAL A 236 -1.62 -1.90 1.60
C VAL A 236 -2.49 -0.71 1.96
N ALA A 237 -3.70 -0.95 2.48
CA ALA A 237 -4.59 0.14 2.90
C ALA A 237 -3.96 0.95 4.05
N THR A 238 -3.42 0.26 5.06
CA THR A 238 -2.70 0.90 6.18
C THR A 238 -1.51 1.73 5.70
N ALA A 239 -0.75 1.22 4.72
CA ALA A 239 0.40 1.93 4.16
C ALA A 239 -0.02 3.20 3.39
N ILE A 240 -1.12 3.14 2.62
CA ILE A 240 -1.68 4.30 1.92
C ILE A 240 -2.14 5.37 2.91
N ILE A 241 -2.85 4.98 3.98
CA ILE A 241 -3.28 5.91 5.03
C ILE A 241 -2.05 6.51 5.74
N THR A 242 -1.04 5.70 6.02
CA THR A 242 0.20 6.17 6.66
C THR A 242 0.94 7.16 5.76
N GLU A 243 1.07 6.88 4.47
CA GLU A 243 1.61 7.83 3.48
C GLU A 243 0.85 9.15 3.51
N ALA A 244 -0.47 9.09 3.37
CA ALA A 244 -1.31 10.29 3.37
C ALA A 244 -1.15 11.07 4.68
N THR A 245 -1.02 10.39 5.83
CA THR A 245 -0.83 11.04 7.12
C THR A 245 0.55 11.69 7.25
N LEU A 246 1.62 11.04 6.80
CA LEU A 246 2.96 11.62 6.78
C LEU A 246 3.05 12.83 5.84
N SER A 247 2.39 12.73 4.68
CA SER A 247 2.26 13.82 3.71
C SER A 247 1.43 14.97 4.26
N PHE A 248 0.36 14.68 5.01
CA PHE A 248 -0.43 15.67 5.74
C PHE A 248 0.39 16.38 6.82
N LEU A 249 1.24 15.65 7.54
CA LEU A 249 2.14 16.20 8.56
C LEU A 249 3.37 16.91 7.98
N GLY A 250 3.48 17.01 6.65
CA GLY A 250 4.54 17.80 6.00
C GLY A 250 5.85 17.07 5.76
N VAL A 251 6.00 15.82 6.22
CA VAL A 251 7.25 15.03 6.07
C VAL A 251 7.19 13.96 4.97
N GLY A 252 6.04 13.79 4.34
CA GLY A 252 5.82 12.83 3.26
C GLY A 252 6.27 13.33 1.88
N ALA A 253 5.34 13.34 0.92
CA ALA A 253 5.63 13.71 -0.47
C ALA A 253 6.11 15.18 -0.59
N PRO A 254 6.94 15.49 -1.61
CA PRO A 254 7.34 16.86 -1.94
C PRO A 254 6.12 17.76 -2.20
N PRO A 255 6.15 19.04 -1.83
CA PRO A 255 5.03 19.97 -2.05
C PRO A 255 4.73 20.21 -3.55
N THR A 256 5.70 19.98 -4.43
CA THR A 256 5.56 20.04 -5.90
C THR A 256 4.75 18.89 -6.48
N SER A 257 4.57 17.81 -5.72
CA SER A 257 3.87 16.60 -6.17
C SER A 257 2.55 16.43 -5.42
N PRO A 258 1.40 16.34 -6.12
CA PRO A 258 0.10 16.21 -5.47
C PRO A 258 -0.09 14.77 -5.00
N SER A 259 0.24 14.44 -3.75
CA SER A 259 -0.25 13.21 -3.09
C SER A 259 -1.57 13.48 -2.38
N LEU A 260 -2.40 12.47 -2.15
CA LEU A 260 -3.70 12.67 -1.47
C LEU A 260 -3.53 13.34 -0.10
N GLY A 261 -2.50 12.96 0.66
CA GLY A 261 -2.19 13.59 1.94
C GLY A 261 -1.77 15.06 1.83
N THR A 262 -0.99 15.40 0.80
CA THR A 262 -0.62 16.81 0.56
C THR A 262 -1.81 17.66 0.13
N LEU A 263 -2.72 17.12 -0.68
CA LEU A 263 -3.93 17.83 -1.10
C LEU A 263 -4.86 18.09 0.10
N ILE A 264 -5.01 17.10 1.01
CA ILE A 264 -5.77 17.28 2.25
C ILE A 264 -5.11 18.36 3.14
N ARG A 265 -3.77 18.39 3.20
CA ARG A 265 -3.04 19.41 3.98
C ARG A 265 -3.32 20.82 3.46
N VAL A 266 -3.16 21.02 2.16
CA VAL A 266 -3.40 22.32 1.51
C VAL A 266 -4.86 22.72 1.71
N GLY A 267 -5.81 21.83 1.44
CA GLY A 267 -7.23 22.13 1.65
C GLY A 267 -7.58 22.47 3.10
N ASN A 268 -6.95 21.84 4.08
CA ASN A 268 -7.21 22.11 5.50
C ASN A 268 -6.99 23.59 5.85
N ASP A 269 -6.03 24.26 5.20
CA ASP A 269 -5.76 25.68 5.41
C ASP A 269 -6.89 26.59 4.89
N PHE A 270 -7.71 26.10 3.95
CA PHE A 270 -8.81 26.84 3.32
C PHE A 270 -10.21 26.39 3.77
N LEU A 271 -10.29 25.39 4.65
CA LEU A 271 -11.56 24.81 5.09
C LEU A 271 -12.47 25.85 5.78
N PHE A 272 -11.88 26.73 6.58
CA PHE A 272 -12.61 27.81 7.27
C PHE A 272 -12.90 29.02 6.37
N SER A 273 -12.31 29.09 5.18
CA SER A 273 -12.54 30.14 4.19
C SER A 273 -13.74 29.86 3.27
N GLY A 274 -14.40 28.70 3.43
CA GLY A 274 -15.53 28.29 2.59
C GLY A 274 -15.14 27.47 1.35
N GLU A 275 -13.84 27.25 1.13
CA GLU A 275 -13.28 26.52 -0.01
C GLU A 275 -13.22 25.00 0.26
N TRP A 276 -14.32 24.45 0.76
CA TRP A 276 -14.40 23.08 1.30
C TRP A 276 -14.04 21.98 0.29
N TRP A 277 -14.22 22.23 -1.01
CA TRP A 277 -13.98 21.26 -2.09
C TRP A 277 -12.50 20.85 -2.17
N ILE A 278 -11.58 21.75 -1.82
CA ILE A 278 -10.13 21.50 -1.83
C ILE A 278 -9.75 20.37 -0.87
N THR A 279 -10.46 20.22 0.26
CA THR A 279 -10.18 19.19 1.28
C THR A 279 -11.05 17.94 1.14
N ILE A 280 -12.34 18.15 0.89
CA ILE A 280 -13.34 17.07 0.94
C ILE A 280 -13.14 16.08 -0.19
N PHE A 281 -12.82 16.53 -1.42
CA PHE A 281 -12.61 15.59 -2.53
C PHE A 281 -11.38 14.69 -2.35
N PRO A 282 -10.19 15.21 -1.98
CA PRO A 282 -9.05 14.35 -1.64
C PRO A 282 -9.33 13.40 -0.47
N GLY A 283 -10.03 13.86 0.57
CA GLY A 283 -10.43 13.02 1.69
C GLY A 283 -11.35 11.87 1.27
N LEU A 284 -12.36 12.15 0.46
CA LEU A 284 -13.28 11.14 -0.07
C LEU A 284 -12.55 10.13 -0.95
N MET A 285 -11.63 10.58 -1.80
CA MET A 285 -10.82 9.70 -2.65
C MET A 285 -9.94 8.76 -1.80
N LEU A 286 -9.30 9.29 -0.75
CA LEU A 286 -8.50 8.48 0.17
C LEU A 286 -9.35 7.41 0.87
N VAL A 287 -10.55 7.77 1.34
CA VAL A 287 -11.51 6.82 1.95
C VAL A 287 -11.92 5.74 0.95
N LEU A 288 -12.27 6.12 -0.29
CA LEU A 288 -12.67 5.17 -1.32
C LEU A 288 -11.56 4.17 -1.65
N ILE A 289 -10.32 4.63 -1.83
CA ILE A 289 -9.17 3.75 -2.08
C ILE A 289 -8.93 2.82 -0.89
N ALA A 290 -8.85 3.36 0.33
CA ALA A 290 -8.56 2.57 1.51
C ALA A 290 -9.64 1.51 1.78
N LEU A 291 -10.91 1.88 1.64
CA LEU A 291 -12.05 0.98 1.82
C LEU A 291 -12.04 -0.12 0.75
N SER A 292 -11.78 0.23 -0.51
CA SER A 292 -11.74 -0.75 -1.60
C SER A 292 -10.62 -1.77 -1.41
N VAL A 293 -9.43 -1.33 -1.02
CA VAL A 293 -8.29 -2.22 -0.76
C VAL A 293 -8.56 -3.10 0.47
N ASN A 294 -9.14 -2.56 1.54
CA ASN A 294 -9.48 -3.33 2.73
C ASN A 294 -10.52 -4.41 2.44
N LEU A 295 -11.63 -4.05 1.79
CA LEU A 295 -12.67 -5.02 1.43
C LEU A 295 -12.15 -6.14 0.53
N LEU A 296 -11.25 -5.82 -0.41
CA LEU A 296 -10.58 -6.83 -1.23
C LEU A 296 -9.67 -7.73 -0.41
N GLY A 297 -8.94 -7.16 0.56
CA GLY A 297 -8.09 -7.92 1.47
C GLY A 297 -8.87 -8.87 2.36
N ASP A 298 -10.00 -8.41 2.91
CA ASP A 298 -10.90 -9.23 3.72
C ASP A 298 -11.55 -10.35 2.90
N TRP A 299 -12.01 -10.05 1.69
CA TRP A 299 -12.50 -11.09 0.79
C TRP A 299 -11.41 -12.12 0.45
N LEU A 300 -10.18 -11.67 0.16
CA LEU A 300 -9.07 -12.59 -0.14
C LEU A 300 -8.74 -13.47 1.07
N ARG A 301 -8.80 -12.90 2.27
CA ARG A 301 -8.65 -13.64 3.54
C ARG A 301 -9.69 -14.74 3.66
N ASP A 302 -10.96 -14.43 3.42
CA ASP A 302 -12.06 -15.38 3.55
C ASP A 302 -11.96 -16.48 2.48
N ALA A 303 -11.65 -16.12 1.24
CA ALA A 303 -11.48 -17.07 0.13
C ALA A 303 -10.30 -18.04 0.35
N LEU A 304 -9.25 -17.59 1.02
CA LEU A 304 -8.06 -18.39 1.34
C LEU A 304 -8.14 -19.13 2.68
N ASN A 305 -9.18 -18.91 3.48
CA ASN A 305 -9.31 -19.54 4.79
C ASN A 305 -9.88 -20.97 4.66
N PRO A 306 -9.08 -22.03 4.90
CA PRO A 306 -9.53 -23.41 4.75
C PRO A 306 -10.49 -23.87 5.86
N ARG A 307 -10.68 -23.09 6.93
CA ARG A 307 -11.55 -23.43 8.07
C ARG A 307 -13.02 -23.04 7.86
N LEU A 308 -13.35 -22.29 6.81
CA LEU A 308 -14.72 -21.97 6.41
C LEU A 308 -15.29 -22.97 5.39
N ARG A 309 -14.54 -24.05 5.12
CA ARG A 309 -14.94 -25.18 4.27
C ARG A 309 -15.41 -26.34 5.12
#